data_AF-A0A952H9J5-F1
#
_entry.id   AF-A0A952H9J5-F1
#
_cell.length_a   1.000
_cell.length_b   1.000
_cell.length_c   1.000
_cell.angle_alpha   90.00
_cell.angle_beta   90.00
_cell.angle_gamma   90.00
#
_symmetry.space_group_name_H-M   'P 1'
#
loop_
_entity.id
_entity.type
_entity.pdbx_description
1 polymer ?
#
loop_
_entity_poly.entity_id
_entity_poly.type
_entity_poly.pdbx_seq_one_letter_code
_entity_poly.pdbx_strand_id
1 'polypeptide(L)'
;MSFLWSNLGQVWNLTVYHVWLSALPIVIGFVLSLPIGWLANRYRLSRGVLLTVGGILYAIPSLPLFFAMPALIGTQILSPINVVVALSIYALALMVRTTADALGSVPGDVLQSATAVGFSAWRRFWSVELPLAGPVLL
;
A
#
# COMPACT_ATOMS: atom_id res chain seq x y z
N MET A 1 -14.32 -15.22 31.70
CA MET A 1 -13.04 -14.47 31.80
C MET A 1 -11.82 -15.33 32.16
N SER A 2 -11.97 -16.49 32.81
CA SER A 2 -10.85 -17.39 33.17
C SER A 2 -9.99 -17.88 31.99
N PHE A 3 -10.59 -18.13 30.81
CA PHE A 3 -9.87 -18.63 29.63
C PHE A 3 -8.74 -17.71 29.15
N LEU A 4 -8.95 -16.39 29.15
CA LEU A 4 -7.90 -15.45 28.71
C LEU A 4 -6.72 -15.48 29.67
N TRP A 5 -7.00 -15.44 30.98
CA TRP A 5 -5.97 -15.48 32.02
C TRP A 5 -5.16 -16.78 31.99
N SER A 6 -5.79 -17.92 31.70
CA SER A 6 -5.10 -19.20 31.59
C SER A 6 -4.34 -19.40 30.28
N ASN A 7 -4.64 -18.60 29.23
CA ASN A 7 -4.06 -18.77 27.89
C ASN A 7 -3.35 -17.51 27.39
N LEU A 8 -2.96 -16.58 28.28
CA LEU A 8 -2.30 -15.32 27.92
C LEU A 8 -1.09 -15.54 27.01
N GLY A 9 -0.28 -16.56 27.28
CA GLY A 9 0.88 -16.89 26.45
C GLY A 9 0.50 -17.29 25.02
N GLN A 10 -0.55 -18.09 24.85
CA GLN A 10 -1.03 -18.49 23.52
C GLN A 10 -1.64 -17.30 22.78
N VAL A 11 -2.45 -16.48 23.46
CA VAL A 11 -3.02 -15.26 22.88
C VAL A 11 -1.92 -14.33 22.42
N TRP A 12 -0.92 -14.08 23.25
CA TRP A 12 0.23 -13.23 22.91
C TRP A 12 0.98 -13.74 21.66
N ASN A 13 1.27 -15.04 21.61
CA ASN A 13 1.94 -15.64 20.45
C ASN A 13 1.11 -15.48 19.16
N LEU A 14 -0.20 -15.70 19.23
CA LEU A 14 -1.09 -15.50 18.08
C LEU A 14 -1.18 -14.03 17.68
N THR A 15 -1.18 -13.10 18.63
CA THR A 15 -1.13 -11.66 18.35
C THR A 15 0.15 -11.28 17.63
N VAL A 16 1.32 -11.73 18.11
CA VAL A 16 2.60 -11.46 17.45
C VAL A 16 2.63 -12.05 16.04
N TYR A 17 2.12 -13.28 15.87
CA TYR A 17 2.02 -13.91 14.56
C TYR A 17 1.11 -13.13 13.61
N HIS A 18 -0.03 -12.64 14.11
CA HIS A 18 -0.94 -11.81 13.34
C HIS A 18 -0.33 -10.45 12.96
N VAL A 19 0.37 -9.79 13.89
CA VAL A 19 1.09 -8.53 13.62
C VAL A 19 2.14 -8.73 12.53
N TRP A 20 2.89 -9.83 12.57
CA TRP A 20 3.86 -10.14 11.52
C TRP A 20 3.17 -10.32 10.15
N LEU A 21 2.09 -11.09 10.10
CA LEU A 21 1.33 -11.35 8.88
C LEU A 21 0.60 -10.13 8.32
N SER A 22 0.28 -9.12 9.14
CA SER A 22 -0.41 -7.91 8.70
C SER A 22 0.54 -6.76 8.40
N ALA A 23 1.59 -6.56 9.21
CA ALA A 23 2.55 -5.47 9.02
C ALA A 23 3.32 -5.62 7.71
N LEU A 24 3.75 -6.83 7.36
CA LEU A 24 4.54 -7.07 6.16
C LEU A 24 3.78 -6.68 4.88
N PRO A 25 2.52 -7.12 4.64
CA PRO A 25 1.70 -6.65 3.53
C PRO A 25 1.47 -5.15 3.48
N ILE A 26 1.26 -4.51 4.64
CA ILE A 26 1.06 -3.06 4.72
C ILE A 26 2.31 -2.33 4.24
N VAL A 27 3.49 -2.73 4.72
CA VAL A 27 4.76 -2.14 4.30
C VAL A 27 5.01 -2.35 2.81
N ILE A 28 4.79 -3.57 2.29
CA ILE A 28 4.93 -3.86 0.86
C ILE A 28 3.96 -3.01 0.03
N GLY A 29 2.69 -2.98 0.42
CA GLY A 29 1.66 -2.19 -0.24
C GLY A 29 1.99 -0.70 -0.28
N PHE A 30 2.45 -0.15 0.85
CA PHE A 30 2.88 1.25 0.96
C PHE A 30 4.09 1.56 0.06
N VAL A 31 5.15 0.76 0.16
CA VAL A 31 6.38 0.98 -0.63
C VAL A 31 6.09 0.93 -2.13
N LEU A 32 5.21 0.02 -2.56
CA LEU A 32 4.79 -0.09 -3.96
C LEU A 32 3.79 1.00 -4.36
N SER A 33 2.94 1.48 -3.44
CA SER A 33 1.99 2.54 -3.74
C SER A 33 2.68 3.88 -3.98
N LEU A 34 3.83 4.15 -3.36
CA LEU A 34 4.61 5.37 -3.57
C LEU A 34 4.96 5.65 -5.04
N PRO A 35 5.69 4.76 -5.77
CA PRO A 35 6.01 4.99 -7.17
C PRO A 35 4.77 4.95 -8.08
N ILE A 36 3.81 4.07 -7.81
CA ILE A 36 2.59 3.94 -8.63
C ILE A 36 1.68 5.17 -8.45
N GLY A 37 1.48 5.61 -7.21
CA GLY A 37 0.73 6.80 -6.86
C GLY A 37 1.41 8.08 -7.36
N TRP A 38 2.73 8.15 -7.34
CA TRP A 38 3.49 9.23 -7.96
C TRP A 38 3.26 9.29 -9.47
N LEU A 39 3.30 8.15 -10.16
CA LEU A 39 3.02 8.07 -11.59
C LEU A 39 1.57 8.52 -11.88
N ALA A 40 0.61 8.01 -11.11
CA ALA A 40 -0.80 8.35 -11.19
C ALA A 40 -1.06 9.85 -10.95
N ASN A 41 -0.33 10.48 -10.03
CA ASN A 41 -0.43 11.91 -9.79
C ASN A 41 0.15 12.72 -10.95
N ARG A 42 1.29 12.27 -11.51
CA ARG A 42 2.03 13.00 -12.53
C ARG A 42 1.37 13.01 -13.90
N TYR A 43 0.73 11.92 -14.32
CA TYR A 43 0.14 11.80 -15.66
C TYR A 43 -1.36 11.52 -15.60
N ARG A 44 -2.19 12.45 -16.12
CA ARG A 44 -3.66 12.35 -16.11
C ARG A 44 -4.19 11.03 -16.71
N LEU A 45 -3.61 10.57 -17.82
CA LEU A 45 -4.00 9.30 -18.44
C LEU A 45 -3.69 8.10 -17.54
N SER A 46 -2.51 8.08 -16.92
CA SER A 46 -2.13 7.01 -15.98
C SER A 46 -3.02 7.00 -14.74
N ARG A 47 -3.47 8.17 -14.28
CA ARG A 47 -4.37 8.29 -13.12
C ARG A 47 -5.65 7.49 -13.32
N GLY A 48 -6.32 7.68 -14.45
CA GLY A 48 -7.57 6.98 -14.77
C GLY A 48 -7.37 5.47 -14.79
N VAL A 49 -6.35 4.99 -15.50
CA VAL A 49 -6.04 3.56 -15.62
C VAL A 49 -5.67 2.95 -14.27
N LEU A 50 -4.70 3.53 -13.56
CA LEU A 50 -4.18 2.98 -12.31
C LEU A 50 -5.24 2.96 -11.20
N LEU A 51 -6.06 4.01 -11.08
CA LEU A 51 -7.14 4.06 -10.08
C LEU A 51 -8.29 3.12 -10.43
N THR A 52 -8.57 2.90 -11.72
CA THR A 52 -9.58 1.94 -12.16
C THR A 52 -9.12 0.51 -11.89
N VAL A 53 -7.90 0.17 -12.27
CA VAL A 53 -7.29 -1.14 -11.99
C VAL A 53 -7.25 -1.39 -10.47
N GLY A 54 -6.80 -0.41 -9.68
CA GLY A 54 -6.84 -0.50 -8.22
C GLY A 54 -8.25 -0.73 -7.68
N GLY A 55 -9.25 -0.01 -8.20
CA GLY A 55 -10.65 -0.21 -7.82
C GLY A 55 -11.17 -1.62 -8.14
N ILE A 56 -10.83 -2.17 -9.31
CA ILE A 56 -11.19 -3.54 -9.70
C ILE A 56 -10.53 -4.55 -8.76
N LEU A 57 -9.23 -4.40 -8.50
CA LEU A 57 -8.50 -5.29 -7.58
C LEU A 57 -9.09 -5.26 -6.16
N TYR A 58 -9.46 -4.08 -5.67
CA TYR A 58 -10.08 -3.91 -4.35
C TYR A 58 -11.49 -4.52 -4.28
N ALA A 59 -12.21 -4.56 -5.40
CA ALA A 59 -13.54 -5.17 -5.47
C ALA A 59 -13.51 -6.71 -5.42
N ILE A 60 -12.35 -7.34 -5.62
CA ILE A 60 -12.20 -8.79 -5.50
C ILE A 60 -12.36 -9.18 -4.02
N PRO A 61 -13.31 -10.06 -3.66
CA PRO A 61 -13.45 -10.51 -2.28
C PRO A 61 -12.20 -11.30 -1.84
N SER A 62 -11.82 -11.14 -0.57
CA SER A 62 -10.56 -11.71 -0.04
C SER A 62 -10.49 -13.23 -0.13
N LEU A 63 -11.61 -13.92 0.12
CA LEU A 63 -11.67 -15.38 0.10
C LEU A 63 -11.37 -15.97 -1.30
N PRO A 64 -12.06 -15.58 -2.40
CA PRO A 64 -11.68 -15.94 -3.77
C PRO A 64 -10.22 -15.62 -4.12
N LEU A 65 -9.72 -14.45 -3.70
CA LEU A 65 -8.33 -14.07 -3.97
C LEU A 65 -7.35 -15.06 -3.33
N PHE A 66 -7.55 -15.42 -2.05
CA PHE A 66 -6.72 -16.42 -1.38
C PHE A 66 -6.80 -17.80 -2.03
N PHE A 67 -7.99 -18.24 -2.47
CA PHE A 67 -8.16 -19.51 -3.18
C PHE A 67 -7.46 -19.53 -4.55
N ALA A 68 -7.30 -18.37 -5.20
CA ALA A 68 -6.59 -18.25 -6.47
C ALA A 68 -5.06 -18.29 -6.31
N MET A 69 -4.50 -17.88 -5.17
CA MET A 69 -3.05 -17.75 -4.95
C MET A 69 -2.22 -19.01 -5.26
N PRO A 70 -2.63 -20.23 -4.84
CA PRO A 70 -1.93 -21.47 -5.18
C PRO A 70 -1.72 -21.65 -6.69
N ALA A 71 -2.75 -21.35 -7.49
CA ALA A 71 -2.69 -21.47 -8.93
C ALA A 71 -1.84 -20.36 -9.58
N LEU A 72 -1.84 -19.16 -8.98
CA LEU A 72 -1.11 -18.00 -9.51
C LEU A 72 0.40 -18.05 -9.23
N ILE A 73 0.81 -18.56 -8.07
CA ILE A 73 2.22 -18.50 -7.60
C ILE A 73 2.83 -19.90 -7.42
N GLY A 74 2.06 -20.98 -7.58
CA GLY A 74 2.54 -22.36 -7.48
C GLY A 74 2.80 -22.80 -6.03
N THR A 75 1.99 -22.33 -5.09
CA THR A 75 2.13 -22.56 -3.65
C THR A 75 1.08 -23.55 -3.13
N GLN A 76 1.25 -24.05 -1.91
CA GLN A 76 0.20 -24.83 -1.24
C GLN A 76 -0.94 -23.93 -0.77
N ILE A 77 -2.17 -24.47 -0.67
CA ILE A 77 -3.37 -23.73 -0.26
C ILE A 77 -3.18 -23.02 1.08
N LEU A 78 -2.56 -23.68 2.06
CA LEU A 78 -2.38 -23.17 3.42
C LEU A 78 -1.06 -22.40 3.62
N SER A 79 -0.37 -22.02 2.55
CA SER A 79 0.92 -21.32 2.67
C SER A 79 0.74 -19.88 3.17
N PRO A 80 1.49 -19.44 4.22
CA PRO A 80 1.45 -18.06 4.70
C PRO A 80 1.79 -17.02 3.63
N ILE A 81 2.57 -17.40 2.61
CA ILE A 81 2.92 -16.49 1.51
C ILE A 81 1.70 -16.04 0.70
N ASN A 82 0.66 -16.88 0.62
CA ASN A 82 -0.59 -16.55 -0.05
C ASN A 82 -1.27 -15.38 0.67
N VAL A 83 -1.23 -15.42 2.01
CA VAL A 83 -1.77 -14.36 2.86
C VAL A 83 -1.02 -13.06 2.61
N VAL A 84 0.31 -13.12 2.62
CA VAL A 84 1.16 -11.94 2.43
C VAL A 84 0.92 -11.30 1.08
N VAL A 85 0.92 -12.08 -0.01
CA VAL A 85 0.79 -11.53 -1.36
C VAL A 85 -0.62 -10.97 -1.59
N ALA A 86 -1.67 -11.71 -1.25
CA ALA A 86 -3.05 -11.25 -1.46
C ALA A 86 -3.35 -9.99 -0.63
N LEU A 87 -2.93 -9.94 0.64
CA LEU A 87 -3.06 -8.72 1.45
C LEU A 87 -2.21 -7.56 0.92
N SER A 88 -1.04 -7.83 0.32
CA SER A 88 -0.21 -6.79 -0.29
C SER A 88 -0.88 -6.19 -1.53
N ILE A 89 -1.53 -7.03 -2.36
CA ILE A 89 -2.32 -6.57 -3.51
C ILE A 89 -3.48 -5.69 -3.03
N TYR A 90 -4.17 -6.11 -1.97
CA TYR A 90 -5.29 -5.36 -1.41
C TYR A 90 -4.83 -4.01 -0.82
N ALA A 91 -3.76 -4.02 -0.03
CA ALA A 91 -3.13 -2.82 0.52
C ALA A 91 -2.70 -1.88 -0.62
N LEU A 92 -2.01 -2.40 -1.64
CA LEU A 92 -1.60 -1.62 -2.80
C LEU A 92 -2.80 -0.98 -3.51
N ALA A 93 -3.84 -1.77 -3.80
CA ALA A 93 -5.04 -1.31 -4.51
C ALA A 93 -5.72 -0.14 -3.78
N LEU A 94 -5.77 -0.20 -2.45
CA LEU A 94 -6.30 0.88 -1.62
C LEU A 94 -5.34 2.09 -1.55
N MET A 95 -4.07 1.84 -1.30
CA MET A 95 -3.07 2.88 -0.99
C MET A 95 -2.62 3.67 -2.22
N VAL A 96 -2.72 3.12 -3.45
CA VAL A 96 -2.38 3.87 -4.67
C VAL A 96 -3.26 5.12 -4.80
N ARG A 97 -4.55 5.02 -4.47
CA ARG A 97 -5.47 6.15 -4.50
C ARG A 97 -5.08 7.21 -3.49
N THR A 98 -4.95 6.83 -2.22
CA THR A 98 -4.59 7.76 -1.14
C THR A 98 -3.23 8.39 -1.39
N THR A 99 -2.27 7.64 -1.92
CA THR A 99 -0.94 8.15 -2.30
C THR A 99 -1.03 9.18 -3.42
N ALA A 100 -1.80 8.91 -4.48
CA ALA A 100 -1.97 9.84 -5.59
C ALA A 100 -2.69 11.13 -5.16
N ASP A 101 -3.67 11.01 -4.26
CA ASP A 101 -4.39 12.15 -3.69
C ASP A 101 -3.51 12.97 -2.75
N ALA A 102 -2.71 12.32 -1.90
CA ALA A 102 -1.77 12.99 -1.00
C ALA A 102 -0.68 13.75 -1.77
N LEU A 103 -0.07 13.13 -2.79
CA LEU A 103 0.89 13.82 -3.66
C LEU A 103 0.24 14.95 -4.47
N GLY A 104 -1.04 14.80 -4.82
CA GLY A 104 -1.83 15.84 -5.48
C GLY A 104 -2.24 17.01 -4.56
N SER A 105 -2.17 16.83 -3.25
CA SER A 105 -2.47 17.88 -2.26
C SER A 105 -1.34 18.89 -2.07
N VAL A 106 -0.12 18.55 -2.53
CA VAL A 106 1.04 19.44 -2.43
C VAL A 106 0.82 20.68 -3.30
N PRO A 107 0.91 21.91 -2.74
CA PRO A 107 0.67 23.14 -3.49
C PRO A 107 1.56 23.28 -4.72
N GLY A 108 0.96 23.67 -5.85
CA GLY A 108 1.66 23.75 -7.14
C GLY A 108 2.76 24.81 -7.19
N ASP A 109 2.60 25.92 -6.45
CA ASP A 109 3.59 26.98 -6.28
C ASP A 109 4.87 26.48 -5.58
N VAL A 110 4.74 25.60 -4.59
CA VAL A 110 5.87 24.94 -3.92
C VAL A 110 6.62 24.04 -4.92
N LEU A 111 5.90 23.30 -5.76
CA LEU A 111 6.52 22.44 -6.79
C LEU A 111 7.24 23.25 -7.88
N GLN A 112 6.65 24.36 -8.30
CA GLN A 112 7.27 25.28 -9.25
C GLN A 112 8.53 25.91 -8.66
N SER A 113 8.48 26.35 -7.40
CA SER A 113 9.62 26.91 -6.68
C SER A 113 10.76 25.91 -6.53
N ALA A 114 10.47 24.67 -6.13
CA ALA A 114 11.48 23.61 -6.05
C ALA A 114 12.14 23.35 -7.42
N THR A 115 11.35 23.37 -8.49
CA THR A 115 11.85 23.20 -9.86
C THR A 115 12.74 24.39 -10.28
N ALA A 116 12.35 25.62 -9.94
CA ALA A 116 13.11 26.84 -10.25
C ALA A 116 14.48 26.90 -9.56
N VAL A 117 14.59 26.32 -8.35
CA VAL A 117 15.86 26.20 -7.60
C VAL A 117 16.72 25.02 -8.11
N GLY A 118 16.26 24.27 -9.12
CA GLY A 118 17.06 23.25 -9.81
C GLY A 118 16.88 21.81 -9.30
N PHE A 119 15.79 21.51 -8.56
CA PHE A 119 15.50 20.12 -8.21
C PHE A 119 15.10 19.30 -9.44
N SER A 120 15.78 18.16 -9.65
CA SER A 120 15.32 17.14 -10.59
C SER A 120 14.03 16.49 -10.08
N ALA A 121 13.23 15.89 -10.96
CA ALA A 121 11.96 15.26 -10.59
C ALA A 121 12.10 14.22 -9.46
N TRP A 122 13.17 13.41 -9.50
CA TRP A 122 13.45 12.41 -8.46
C TRP A 122 13.85 13.04 -7.14
N ARG A 123 14.71 14.07 -7.15
CA ARG A 123 15.12 14.78 -5.94
C ARG A 123 13.95 15.54 -5.32
N ARG A 124 13.11 16.17 -6.16
CA ARG A 124 11.90 16.88 -5.77
C ARG A 124 10.90 15.94 -5.10
N PHE A 125 10.73 14.73 -5.63
CA PHE A 125 9.86 13.72 -5.02
C PHE A 125 10.27 13.42 -3.57
N TRP A 126 11.52 13.01 -3.34
CA TRP A 126 11.98 12.61 -2.00
C TRP A 126 12.15 13.78 -1.02
N SER A 127 12.52 14.97 -1.52
CA SER A 127 12.88 16.10 -0.65
C SER A 127 11.74 17.09 -0.42
N VAL A 128 10.70 17.08 -1.27
CA VAL A 128 9.62 18.07 -1.25
C VAL A 128 8.25 17.41 -1.28
N GLU A 129 7.95 16.64 -2.33
CA GLU A 129 6.61 16.07 -2.52
C GLU A 129 6.24 15.09 -1.40
N LEU A 130 7.12 14.13 -1.10
CA LEU A 130 6.85 13.07 -0.13
C LEU A 130 6.76 13.57 1.33
N PRO A 131 7.66 14.45 1.82
CA PRO A 131 7.52 15.04 3.16
C PRO A 131 6.27 15.90 3.32
N LEU A 132 5.90 16.70 2.30
CA LEU A 132 4.73 17.57 2.36
C LEU A 132 3.41 16.80 2.20
N ALA A 133 3.42 15.68 1.47
CA ALA A 133 2.28 14.78 1.37
C ALA A 133 2.09 13.91 2.63
N GLY A 134 3.10 13.81 3.50
CA GLY A 134 3.11 12.97 4.70
C GLY A 134 1.84 13.05 5.56
N PRO A 135 1.33 14.24 5.93
CA PRO A 135 0.11 14.38 6.73
C PRO A 135 -1.17 13.89 6.05
N VAL A 136 -1.19 13.74 4.72
CA VAL A 136 -2.32 13.20 3.96
C VAL A 136 -2.10 11.72 3.63
N LEU A 137 -0.85 11.26 3.64
CA LEU A 137 -0.47 9.86 3.46
C LEU A 137 -0.74 8.99 4.70
N LEU A 138 -0.61 9.57 5.90
CA LEU A 138 -0.76 8.92 7.22
C LEU A 138 -2.15 9.16 7.80
#